data_AF-A0A9X4BSI5-F1
#
_entry.id   AF-A0A9X4BSI5-F1
#
_cell.length_a   1.000
_cell.length_b   1.000
_cell.length_c   1.000
_cell.angle_alpha   90.00
_cell.angle_beta   90.00
_cell.angle_gamma   90.00
#
_symmetry.space_group_name_H-M   'P 1'
#
loop_
_entity.id
_entity.type
_entity.pdbx_description
1 polymer ?
#
loop_
_entity_poly.entity_id
_entity_poly.type
_entity_poly.pdbx_seq_one_letter_code
_entity_poly.pdbx_strand_id
1 'polypeptide(L)'
;MSNTTSPSPDPAIRLNPDQHCYVIPAGDGYSCLGYNNARDHANQIARAMKRPELAFCADDYATAAGYDKYCAAIAAWGRSRYGQRTYFDPDTDPSVRKILEHYRRSGETVRLILGNPQTGMCWLSEHDVVGTIGRSTGWLKVPLLVQPGDSGGHAILTANVLNIVDWNSGVSVYRHAAYLAPELLIRPTGEEGMSWRVQHQGVDVARFDDIGKAGAYVAFMRGLSIEPRAFQ
;
A
#
# COMPACT_ATOMS: atom_id res chain seq x y z
N MET A 1 -37.76 35.32 -17.10
CA MET A 1 -36.29 35.47 -17.14
C MET A 1 -35.70 34.17 -16.60
N SER A 2 -35.26 33.30 -17.51
CA SER A 2 -34.75 31.97 -17.15
C SER A 2 -33.26 32.08 -16.87
N ASN A 3 -32.85 31.89 -15.62
CA ASN A 3 -31.43 31.80 -15.24
C ASN A 3 -30.87 30.49 -15.79
N THR A 4 -30.15 30.58 -16.90
CA THR A 4 -29.26 29.53 -17.39
C THR A 4 -27.95 29.68 -16.65
N THR A 5 -27.81 28.96 -15.54
CA THR A 5 -26.51 28.77 -14.89
C THR A 5 -25.74 27.77 -15.76
N SER A 6 -24.82 28.28 -16.57
CA SER A 6 -23.82 27.45 -17.24
C SER A 6 -23.09 26.61 -16.19
N PRO A 7 -22.87 25.30 -16.40
CA PRO A 7 -22.04 24.52 -15.50
C PRO A 7 -20.64 25.15 -15.47
N SER A 8 -20.17 25.47 -14.26
CA SER A 8 -18.79 25.89 -14.02
C SER A 8 -17.86 24.81 -14.62
N PRO A 9 -16.78 25.17 -15.35
CA PRO A 9 -15.87 24.17 -15.87
C PRO A 9 -15.33 23.34 -14.71
N ASP A 10 -15.35 22.02 -14.86
CA ASP A 10 -14.69 21.12 -13.91
C ASP A 10 -13.27 21.63 -13.66
N PRO A 11 -12.84 21.76 -12.40
CA PRO A 11 -11.54 22.31 -12.09
C PRO A 11 -10.44 21.47 -12.76
N ALA A 12 -9.55 22.13 -13.49
CA ALA A 12 -8.46 21.49 -14.20
C ALA A 12 -7.41 20.93 -13.23
N ILE A 13 -6.71 19.87 -13.68
CA ILE A 13 -5.52 19.34 -13.02
C ILE A 13 -4.48 20.45 -12.78
N ARG A 14 -3.86 20.47 -11.60
CA ARG A 14 -2.75 21.38 -11.26
C ARG A 14 -1.45 20.62 -11.04
N LEU A 15 -0.33 21.28 -11.28
CA LEU A 15 1.02 20.74 -11.02
C LEU A 15 1.53 21.30 -9.69
N ASN A 16 2.15 20.45 -8.87
CA ASN A 16 2.88 20.85 -7.67
C ASN A 16 4.34 20.38 -7.81
N PRO A 17 5.23 21.22 -8.35
CA PRO A 17 6.64 20.89 -8.55
C PRO A 17 7.37 20.58 -7.24
N ASP A 18 7.06 21.31 -6.16
CA ASP A 18 7.74 21.20 -4.87
C ASP A 18 7.52 19.83 -4.23
N GLN A 19 6.31 19.28 -4.37
CA GLN A 19 5.95 17.94 -3.89
C GLN A 19 6.05 16.86 -4.97
N HIS A 20 6.52 17.21 -6.18
CA HIS A 20 6.61 16.33 -7.34
C HIS A 20 5.31 15.56 -7.66
N CYS A 21 4.15 16.22 -7.60
CA CYS A 21 2.86 15.58 -7.79
C CYS A 21 1.83 16.41 -8.59
N TYR A 22 0.91 15.69 -9.22
CA TYR A 22 -0.33 16.19 -9.80
C TYR A 22 -1.34 16.40 -8.68
N VAL A 23 -1.99 17.57 -8.63
CA VAL A 23 -3.11 17.88 -7.73
C VAL A 23 -4.41 17.81 -8.54
N ILE A 24 -5.17 16.75 -8.28
CA ILE A 24 -6.34 16.33 -9.05
C ILE A 24 -7.60 16.71 -8.24
N PRO A 25 -8.49 17.54 -8.78
CA PRO A 25 -9.75 17.83 -8.11
C PRO A 25 -10.64 16.58 -7.98
N ALA A 26 -11.25 16.41 -6.82
CA ALA A 26 -12.06 15.24 -6.48
C ALA A 26 -13.24 15.66 -5.58
N GLY A 27 -14.34 16.11 -6.19
CA GLY A 27 -15.48 16.67 -5.47
C GLY A 27 -15.09 17.91 -4.67
N ASP A 28 -15.37 17.91 -3.38
CA ASP A 28 -15.03 19.02 -2.46
C ASP A 28 -13.55 19.04 -2.04
N GLY A 29 -12.74 18.07 -2.50
CA GLY A 29 -11.34 17.91 -2.12
C GLY A 29 -10.40 17.76 -3.30
N TYR A 30 -9.18 17.33 -2.99
CA TYR A 30 -8.13 17.04 -3.96
C TYR A 30 -7.48 15.69 -3.66
N SER A 31 -7.09 14.99 -4.71
CA SER A 31 -6.20 13.82 -4.66
C SER A 31 -4.84 14.20 -5.23
N CYS A 32 -3.78 13.54 -4.75
CA CYS A 32 -2.43 13.76 -5.25
C CYS A 32 -1.88 12.50 -5.91
N LEU A 33 -1.19 12.66 -7.05
CA LEU A 33 -0.50 11.58 -7.74
C LEU A 33 0.93 11.99 -8.06
N GLY A 34 1.92 11.24 -7.60
CA GLY A 34 3.33 11.54 -7.89
C GLY A 34 3.66 11.44 -9.39
N TYR A 35 4.54 12.31 -9.88
CA TYR A 35 4.97 12.30 -11.28
C TYR A 35 5.63 10.97 -11.69
N ASN A 36 6.47 10.41 -10.81
CA ASN A 36 7.09 9.10 -11.02
C ASN A 36 6.03 7.99 -11.07
N ASN A 37 5.05 7.99 -10.15
CA ASN A 37 3.97 7.00 -10.16
C ASN A 37 3.20 7.03 -11.48
N ALA A 38 2.82 8.21 -11.97
CA ALA A 38 2.12 8.32 -13.25
C ALA A 38 2.95 7.74 -14.40
N ARG A 39 4.23 8.12 -14.48
CA ARG A 39 5.18 7.64 -15.50
C ARG A 39 5.34 6.12 -15.44
N ASP A 40 5.60 5.57 -14.27
CA ASP A 40 5.99 4.18 -14.08
C ASP A 40 4.80 3.24 -14.34
N HIS A 41 3.60 3.63 -13.91
CA HIS A 41 2.37 2.89 -14.25
C HIS A 41 2.07 2.94 -15.76
N ALA A 42 2.15 4.12 -16.39
CA ALA A 42 1.91 4.24 -17.83
C ALA A 42 2.91 3.40 -18.64
N ASN A 43 4.18 3.44 -18.27
CA ASN A 43 5.24 2.65 -18.91
C ASN A 43 5.06 1.14 -18.69
N GLN A 44 4.67 0.71 -17.49
CA GLN A 44 4.37 -0.71 -17.22
C GLN A 44 3.21 -1.18 -18.12
N ILE A 45 2.13 -0.39 -18.21
CA ILE A 45 0.97 -0.70 -19.06
C ILE A 45 1.37 -0.77 -20.53
N ALA A 46 2.08 0.24 -21.03
CA ALA A 46 2.56 0.31 -22.41
C ALA A 46 3.38 -0.93 -22.79
N ARG A 47 4.32 -1.34 -21.92
CA ARG A 47 5.15 -2.55 -22.12
C ARG A 47 4.30 -3.82 -22.12
N ALA A 48 3.42 -3.99 -21.12
CA ALA A 48 2.57 -5.18 -21.00
C ALA A 48 1.60 -5.34 -22.18
N MET A 49 1.09 -4.23 -22.71
CA MET A 49 0.15 -4.21 -23.83
C MET A 49 0.84 -4.16 -25.19
N LYS A 50 2.16 -3.98 -25.25
CA LYS A 50 2.94 -3.70 -26.48
C LYS A 50 2.41 -2.47 -27.24
N ARG A 51 2.08 -1.42 -26.51
CA ARG A 51 1.53 -0.14 -27.00
C ARG A 51 2.46 1.02 -26.64
N PRO A 52 3.56 1.23 -27.39
CA PRO A 52 4.58 2.23 -27.05
C PRO A 52 4.05 3.67 -27.05
N GLU A 53 2.95 3.95 -27.76
CA GLU A 53 2.29 5.24 -27.77
C GLU A 53 1.67 5.64 -26.41
N LEU A 54 1.47 4.67 -25.51
CA LEU A 54 1.02 4.91 -24.14
C LEU A 54 2.17 5.21 -23.16
N ALA A 55 3.43 5.01 -23.58
CA ALA A 55 4.59 5.22 -22.72
C ALA A 55 4.96 6.71 -22.68
N PHE A 56 5.45 7.14 -21.51
CA PHE A 56 6.01 8.48 -21.35
C PHE A 56 7.26 8.66 -22.21
N CYS A 57 7.36 9.79 -22.90
CA CYS A 57 8.59 10.36 -23.44
C CYS A 57 9.14 11.43 -22.47
N ALA A 58 10.25 12.05 -22.84
CA ALA A 58 10.91 13.07 -22.02
C ALA A 58 10.01 14.30 -21.74
N ASP A 59 9.16 14.68 -22.71
CA ASP A 59 8.33 15.89 -22.64
C ASP A 59 7.05 15.69 -21.81
N ASP A 60 6.74 14.46 -21.41
CA ASP A 60 5.55 14.15 -20.60
C ASP A 60 5.78 14.35 -19.09
N TYR A 61 7.04 14.36 -18.63
CA TYR A 61 7.32 14.34 -17.21
C TYR A 61 6.93 15.66 -16.54
N ALA A 62 6.14 15.59 -15.46
CA ALA A 62 5.65 16.75 -14.72
C ALA A 62 4.85 17.74 -15.58
N THR A 63 4.09 17.25 -16.57
CA THR A 63 3.22 18.07 -17.42
C THR A 63 1.78 17.57 -17.41
N ALA A 64 0.83 18.45 -17.76
CA ALA A 64 -0.57 18.05 -17.93
C ALA A 64 -0.74 16.95 -19.00
N ALA A 65 0.04 17.03 -20.09
CA ALA A 65 0.07 15.99 -21.13
C ALA A 65 0.54 14.63 -20.58
N GLY A 66 1.49 14.60 -19.65
CA GLY A 66 1.86 13.37 -18.95
C GLY A 66 0.74 12.80 -18.10
N TYR A 67 0.00 13.65 -17.39
CA TYR A 67 -1.20 13.20 -16.67
C TYR A 67 -2.25 12.60 -17.61
N ASP A 68 -2.52 13.25 -18.75
CA ASP A 68 -3.45 12.74 -19.75
C ASP A 68 -2.98 11.39 -20.32
N LYS A 69 -1.68 11.24 -20.55
CA LYS A 69 -1.08 9.98 -21.01
C LYS A 69 -1.23 8.85 -19.98
N TYR A 70 -1.03 9.15 -18.70
CA TYR A 70 -1.32 8.22 -17.62
C TYR A 70 -2.80 7.80 -17.59
N CYS A 71 -3.72 8.76 -17.69
CA CYS A 71 -5.15 8.50 -17.78
C CYS A 71 -5.51 7.62 -19.00
N ALA A 72 -4.93 7.91 -20.16
CA ALA A 72 -5.10 7.12 -21.38
C ALA A 72 -4.58 5.68 -21.21
N ALA A 73 -3.44 5.49 -20.55
CA ALA A 73 -2.89 4.16 -20.27
C ALA A 73 -3.82 3.34 -19.36
N ILE A 74 -4.32 3.93 -18.26
CA ILE A 74 -5.27 3.26 -17.36
C ILE A 74 -6.57 2.90 -18.09
N ALA A 75 -7.11 3.83 -18.88
CA ALA A 75 -8.31 3.58 -19.67
C ALA A 75 -8.09 2.45 -20.68
N ALA A 76 -6.95 2.43 -21.37
CA ALA A 76 -6.58 1.36 -22.29
C ALA A 76 -6.47 0.01 -21.58
N TRP A 77 -5.85 -0.03 -20.39
CA TRP A 77 -5.74 -1.22 -19.56
C TRP A 77 -7.12 -1.78 -19.19
N GLY A 78 -7.97 -0.97 -18.55
CA GLY A 78 -9.25 -1.42 -18.01
C GLY A 78 -10.27 -1.82 -19.08
N ARG A 79 -10.23 -1.21 -20.28
CA ARG A 79 -11.06 -1.61 -21.43
C ARG A 79 -10.57 -2.89 -22.13
N SER A 80 -9.37 -3.38 -21.81
CA SER A 80 -8.79 -4.56 -22.45
C SER A 80 -9.01 -5.83 -21.63
N ARG A 81 -8.64 -6.98 -22.20
CA ARG A 81 -8.56 -8.25 -21.46
C ARG A 81 -7.65 -8.20 -20.23
N TYR A 82 -6.67 -7.29 -20.20
CA TYR A 82 -5.78 -7.12 -19.05
C TYR A 82 -6.52 -6.55 -17.83
N GLY A 83 -7.58 -5.77 -18.05
CA GLY A 83 -8.43 -5.23 -17.00
C GLY A 83 -9.07 -6.30 -16.11
N GLN A 84 -9.11 -7.58 -16.51
CA GLN A 84 -9.61 -8.69 -15.69
C GLN A 84 -8.56 -9.32 -14.77
N ARG A 85 -7.30 -8.89 -14.85
CA ARG A 85 -6.20 -9.37 -14.00
C ARG A 85 -6.00 -8.45 -12.81
N THR A 86 -5.39 -8.98 -11.75
CA THR A 86 -4.89 -8.16 -10.65
C THR A 86 -3.74 -7.29 -11.16
N TYR A 87 -3.82 -6.00 -10.91
CA TYR A 87 -2.79 -5.02 -11.24
C TYR A 87 -1.91 -4.81 -10.01
N PHE A 88 -0.60 -4.95 -10.18
CA PHE A 88 0.40 -4.76 -9.14
C PHE A 88 1.21 -3.50 -9.45
N ASP A 89 1.72 -2.86 -8.40
CA ASP A 89 2.55 -1.67 -8.54
C ASP A 89 3.77 -1.96 -9.43
N PRO A 90 4.27 -0.94 -10.16
CA PRO A 90 5.62 -0.98 -10.68
C PRO A 90 6.59 -1.47 -9.59
N ASP A 91 7.58 -2.27 -9.98
CA ASP A 91 8.61 -2.82 -9.09
C ASP A 91 8.16 -3.84 -8.04
N THR A 92 6.88 -4.24 -8.03
CA THR A 92 6.44 -5.37 -7.19
C THR A 92 7.18 -6.66 -7.59
N ASP A 93 7.86 -7.28 -6.61
CA ASP A 93 8.58 -8.55 -6.79
C ASP A 93 7.67 -9.64 -7.41
N PRO A 94 8.11 -10.35 -8.47
CA PRO A 94 7.30 -11.40 -9.10
C PRO A 94 6.80 -12.49 -8.13
N SER A 95 7.57 -12.81 -7.10
CA SER A 95 7.23 -13.76 -6.04
C SER A 95 6.08 -13.23 -5.18
N VAL A 96 6.11 -11.94 -4.82
CA VAL A 96 5.01 -11.26 -4.11
C VAL A 96 3.74 -11.33 -4.95
N ARG A 97 3.81 -11.03 -6.26
CA ARG A 97 2.64 -11.12 -7.16
C ARG A 97 2.03 -12.51 -7.14
N LYS A 98 2.86 -13.56 -7.23
CA LYS A 98 2.42 -14.96 -7.24
C LYS A 98 1.78 -15.36 -5.90
N ILE A 99 2.38 -14.97 -4.79
CA ILE A 99 1.90 -15.30 -3.44
C ILE A 99 0.59 -14.58 -3.14
N LEU A 100 0.50 -13.28 -3.41
CA LEU A 100 -0.75 -12.54 -3.21
C LEU A 100 -1.88 -13.10 -4.10
N GLU A 101 -1.60 -13.49 -5.34
CA GLU A 101 -2.60 -14.17 -6.19
C GLU A 101 -3.02 -15.55 -5.65
N HIS A 102 -2.11 -16.28 -5.02
CA HIS A 102 -2.42 -17.55 -4.38
C HIS A 102 -3.40 -17.34 -3.21
N TYR A 103 -3.04 -16.46 -2.27
CA TYR A 103 -3.89 -16.15 -1.11
C TYR A 103 -5.22 -15.50 -1.49
N ARG A 104 -5.26 -14.72 -2.57
CA ARG A 104 -6.53 -14.18 -3.13
C ARG A 104 -7.49 -15.29 -3.58
N ARG A 105 -6.97 -16.45 -3.98
CA ARG A 105 -7.77 -17.58 -4.47
C ARG A 105 -8.12 -18.56 -3.36
N SER A 106 -7.21 -18.80 -2.42
CA SER A 106 -7.48 -19.69 -1.28
C SER A 106 -8.40 -19.03 -0.25
N GLY A 107 -8.36 -17.70 -0.13
CA GLY A 107 -9.10 -16.97 0.90
C GLY A 107 -8.48 -17.12 2.29
N GLU A 108 -7.26 -17.64 2.38
CA GLU A 108 -6.52 -17.78 3.62
C GLU A 108 -6.02 -16.42 4.11
N THR A 109 -5.90 -16.29 5.43
CA THR A 109 -5.43 -15.07 6.07
C THR A 109 -3.91 -14.99 6.00
N VAL A 110 -3.42 -13.80 5.67
CA VAL A 110 -1.99 -13.46 5.76
C VAL A 110 -1.78 -12.30 6.70
N ARG A 111 -0.54 -12.20 7.16
CA ARG A 111 0.03 -10.97 7.69
C ARG A 111 1.03 -10.39 6.71
N LEU A 112 0.93 -9.08 6.48
CA LEU A 112 1.87 -8.30 5.69
C LEU A 112 2.78 -7.50 6.61
N ILE A 113 4.08 -7.51 6.32
CA ILE A 113 5.01 -6.53 6.88
C ILE A 113 5.45 -5.62 5.73
N LEU A 114 5.05 -4.36 5.81
CA LEU A 114 5.36 -3.33 4.83
C LEU A 114 6.50 -2.44 5.33
N GLY A 115 7.24 -1.88 4.39
CA GLY A 115 8.34 -0.98 4.70
C GLY A 115 9.07 -0.46 3.46
N ASN A 116 10.28 0.01 3.68
CA ASN A 116 11.15 0.47 2.61
C ASN A 116 11.99 -0.72 2.09
N PRO A 117 11.79 -1.19 0.84
CA PRO A 117 12.55 -2.32 0.29
C PRO A 117 14.03 -1.99 0.05
N GLN A 118 14.39 -0.72 -0.14
CA GLN A 118 15.77 -0.30 -0.32
C GLN A 118 16.58 -0.38 0.99
N THR A 119 15.99 -0.03 2.12
CA THR A 119 16.66 -0.07 3.44
C THR A 119 16.36 -1.33 4.24
N GLY A 120 15.30 -2.06 3.89
CA GLY A 120 14.83 -3.22 4.63
C GLY A 120 14.05 -2.89 5.91
N MET A 121 13.83 -1.61 6.20
CA MET A 121 13.20 -1.14 7.43
C MET A 121 11.67 -1.23 7.33
N CYS A 122 11.03 -1.91 8.26
CA CYS A 122 9.57 -1.94 8.36
C CYS A 122 9.01 -0.65 8.96
N TRP A 123 7.78 -0.30 8.59
CA TRP A 123 7.09 0.89 9.14
C TRP A 123 6.42 0.67 10.51
N LEU A 124 6.52 -0.55 11.06
CA LEU A 124 5.90 -0.91 12.35
C LEU A 124 4.39 -0.60 12.42
N SER A 125 3.66 -0.73 11.30
CA SER A 125 2.21 -0.56 11.28
C SER A 125 1.52 -1.71 12.01
N GLU A 126 0.56 -1.38 12.86
CA GLU A 126 -0.22 -2.33 13.65
C GLU A 126 -1.60 -2.60 13.03
N HIS A 127 -2.10 -1.61 12.32
CA HIS A 127 -3.39 -1.63 11.65
C HIS A 127 -3.20 -2.00 10.19
N ASP A 128 -4.24 -2.63 9.61
CA ASP A 128 -4.27 -2.98 8.19
C ASP A 128 -3.07 -3.83 7.74
N VAL A 129 -2.65 -4.76 8.61
CA VAL A 129 -1.54 -5.68 8.35
C VAL A 129 -1.94 -7.16 8.42
N VAL A 130 -3.15 -7.50 8.85
CA VAL A 130 -3.67 -8.88 8.87
C VAL A 130 -5.02 -8.94 8.16
N GLY A 131 -5.20 -9.91 7.27
CA GLY A 131 -6.45 -10.08 6.53
C GLY A 131 -6.36 -11.08 5.39
N THR A 132 -7.45 -11.20 4.64
CA THR A 132 -7.49 -11.95 3.39
C THR A 132 -7.16 -11.04 2.21
N ILE A 133 -6.72 -11.63 1.09
CA ILE A 133 -6.41 -10.85 -0.11
C ILE A 133 -7.68 -10.72 -0.97
N GLY A 134 -8.20 -9.50 -1.05
CA GLY A 134 -9.27 -9.09 -1.95
C GLY A 134 -8.75 -8.49 -3.25
N ARG A 135 -9.66 -8.00 -4.08
CA ARG A 135 -9.33 -7.28 -5.32
C ARG A 135 -10.34 -6.17 -5.59
N SER A 136 -9.84 -5.00 -5.94
CA SER A 136 -10.69 -3.86 -6.25
C SER A 136 -11.47 -4.03 -7.55
N THR A 137 -12.52 -3.22 -7.71
CA THR A 137 -13.40 -3.20 -8.90
C THR A 137 -13.03 -2.09 -9.89
N GLY A 138 -12.04 -1.27 -9.57
CA GLY A 138 -11.60 -0.14 -10.40
C GLY A 138 -10.92 -0.56 -11.71
N TRP A 139 -10.54 0.45 -12.50
CA TRP A 139 -9.86 0.27 -13.80
C TRP A 139 -8.54 -0.50 -13.67
N LEU A 140 -7.76 -0.18 -12.64
CA LEU A 140 -6.65 -1.00 -12.16
C LEU A 140 -7.16 -1.82 -10.98
N LYS A 141 -7.40 -3.11 -11.20
CA LYS A 141 -7.87 -4.03 -10.16
C LYS A 141 -6.73 -4.38 -9.20
N VAL A 142 -6.45 -3.50 -8.25
CA VAL A 142 -5.37 -3.66 -7.26
C VAL A 142 -5.73 -4.70 -6.19
N PRO A 143 -4.74 -5.41 -5.61
CA PRO A 143 -5.00 -6.28 -4.47
C PRO A 143 -5.32 -5.44 -3.22
N LEU A 144 -6.29 -5.92 -2.45
CA LEU A 144 -6.73 -5.29 -1.21
C LEU A 144 -6.39 -6.21 -0.04
N LEU A 145 -6.03 -5.65 1.11
CA LEU A 145 -6.04 -6.40 2.36
C LEU A 145 -7.38 -6.17 3.05
N VAL A 146 -8.18 -7.23 3.18
CA VAL A 146 -9.54 -7.19 3.73
C VAL A 146 -9.52 -7.80 5.11
N GLN A 147 -9.86 -7.00 6.13
CA GLN A 147 -9.90 -7.46 7.50
C GLN A 147 -11.10 -8.40 7.74
N PRO A 148 -11.04 -9.31 8.73
CA PRO A 148 -12.16 -10.18 9.08
C PRO A 148 -13.43 -9.38 9.40
N GLY A 149 -14.53 -9.70 8.72
CA GLY A 149 -15.82 -9.03 8.89
C GLY A 149 -16.07 -7.87 7.92
N ASP A 150 -15.04 -7.40 7.22
CA ASP A 150 -15.18 -6.31 6.26
C ASP A 150 -15.55 -6.82 4.86
N SER A 151 -16.26 -5.96 4.11
CA SER A 151 -16.59 -6.19 2.69
C SER A 151 -15.62 -5.48 1.73
N GLY A 152 -14.62 -4.79 2.27
CA GLY A 152 -13.64 -3.98 1.53
C GLY A 152 -12.36 -3.83 2.34
N GLY A 153 -11.34 -3.23 1.75
CA GLY A 153 -10.04 -3.11 2.41
C GLY A 153 -9.13 -2.11 1.71
N HIS A 154 -7.99 -1.86 2.33
CA HIS A 154 -6.99 -0.92 1.82
C HIS A 154 -6.18 -1.55 0.69
N ALA A 155 -5.83 -0.73 -0.31
CA ALA A 155 -4.92 -1.16 -1.37
C ALA A 155 -3.54 -1.48 -0.79
N ILE A 156 -3.00 -2.65 -1.14
CA ILE A 156 -1.69 -3.07 -0.66
C ILE A 156 -0.62 -2.31 -1.46
N LEU A 157 0.34 -1.70 -0.76
CA LEU A 157 1.55 -1.14 -1.36
C LEU A 157 2.49 -2.29 -1.73
N THR A 158 2.23 -2.92 -2.88
CA THR A 158 2.82 -4.20 -3.26
C THR A 158 4.31 -4.12 -3.56
N ALA A 159 4.80 -2.96 -3.97
CA ALA A 159 6.24 -2.67 -4.10
C ALA A 159 6.96 -2.54 -2.74
N ASN A 160 6.22 -2.40 -1.63
CA ASN A 160 6.76 -2.17 -0.29
C ASN A 160 6.64 -3.38 0.65
N VAL A 161 6.30 -4.56 0.10
CA VAL A 161 6.19 -5.79 0.89
C VAL A 161 7.59 -6.30 1.27
N LEU A 162 7.86 -6.38 2.57
CA LEU A 162 9.10 -6.91 3.13
C LEU A 162 8.98 -8.37 3.59
N ASN A 163 7.80 -8.77 4.07
CA ASN A 163 7.53 -10.15 4.47
C ASN A 163 6.03 -10.44 4.35
N ILE A 164 5.69 -11.68 3.98
CA ILE A 164 4.33 -12.22 4.02
C ILE A 164 4.38 -13.45 4.92
N VAL A 165 3.56 -13.45 5.95
CA VAL A 165 3.43 -14.55 6.91
C VAL A 165 2.07 -15.18 6.72
N ASP A 166 2.05 -16.50 6.54
CA ASP A 166 0.83 -17.28 6.60
C ASP A 166 0.28 -17.20 8.02
N TRP A 167 -0.95 -16.70 8.18
CA TRP A 167 -1.46 -16.39 9.51
C TRP A 167 -1.62 -17.64 10.38
N ASN A 168 -2.09 -18.74 9.79
CA ASN A 168 -2.45 -19.96 10.52
C ASN A 168 -1.21 -20.74 10.97
N SER A 169 -0.20 -20.86 10.11
CA SER A 169 1.03 -21.59 10.41
C SER A 169 2.12 -20.72 11.06
N GLY A 170 2.03 -19.40 10.93
CA GLY A 170 3.09 -18.47 11.34
C GLY A 170 4.34 -18.52 10.45
N VAL A 171 4.29 -19.23 9.33
CA VAL A 171 5.43 -19.40 8.43
C VAL A 171 5.56 -18.19 7.50
N SER A 172 6.78 -17.66 7.39
CA SER A 172 7.11 -16.68 6.35
C SER A 172 7.13 -17.36 4.98
N VAL A 173 6.16 -17.02 4.15
CA VAL A 173 6.02 -17.53 2.77
C VAL A 173 6.73 -16.65 1.75
N TYR A 174 7.08 -15.43 2.15
CA TYR A 174 7.95 -14.52 1.40
C TYR A 174 8.78 -13.68 2.37
N ARG A 175 10.06 -13.51 2.08
CA ARG A 175 10.93 -12.60 2.80
C ARG A 175 11.81 -11.83 1.81
N HIS A 176 11.69 -10.50 1.79
CA HIS A 176 12.56 -9.65 1.00
C HIS A 176 14.00 -9.76 1.51
N ALA A 177 14.97 -9.82 0.60
CA ALA A 177 16.38 -10.08 0.94
C ALA A 177 16.97 -9.02 1.89
N ALA A 178 16.55 -7.76 1.74
CA ALA A 178 17.00 -6.67 2.62
C ALA A 178 16.25 -6.63 3.97
N TYR A 179 15.18 -7.39 4.18
CA TYR A 179 14.31 -7.20 5.34
C TYR A 179 15.05 -7.45 6.67
N LEU A 180 15.09 -6.41 7.49
CA LEU A 180 15.61 -6.43 8.85
C LEU A 180 14.43 -6.48 9.83
N ALA A 181 14.36 -7.55 10.63
CA ALA A 181 13.35 -7.63 11.69
C ALA A 181 13.62 -6.53 12.73
N PRO A 182 12.58 -5.85 13.26
CA PRO A 182 12.79 -4.72 14.14
C PRO A 182 13.36 -5.14 15.50
N GLU A 183 14.39 -4.42 15.95
CA GLU A 183 14.94 -4.58 17.29
C GLU A 183 14.13 -3.76 18.29
N LEU A 184 13.19 -4.44 18.94
CA LEU A 184 12.32 -3.86 19.97
C LEU A 184 12.78 -4.24 21.37
N LEU A 185 12.80 -3.25 22.27
CA LEU A 185 13.21 -3.40 23.66
C LEU A 185 12.08 -2.96 24.60
N ILE A 186 11.72 -3.82 25.56
CA ILE A 186 10.77 -3.49 26.62
C ILE A 186 11.56 -2.87 27.79
N ARG A 187 11.12 -1.72 28.30
CA ARG A 187 11.71 -1.03 29.46
C ARG A 187 10.63 -0.63 30.46
N PRO A 188 10.91 -0.70 31.78
CA PRO A 188 10.05 -0.08 32.77
C PRO A 188 10.11 1.45 32.65
N THR A 189 8.99 2.14 32.93
CA THR A 189 8.87 3.60 32.92
C THR A 189 8.86 4.20 34.33
N GLY A 190 8.39 3.44 35.33
CA GLY A 190 8.11 3.94 36.68
C GLY A 190 6.81 4.77 36.77
N GLU A 191 6.05 4.88 35.68
CA GLU A 191 4.77 5.59 35.62
C GLU A 191 3.62 4.63 36.00
N GLU A 192 2.73 5.07 36.89
CA GLU A 192 1.56 4.28 37.30
C GLU A 192 0.56 4.16 36.13
N GLY A 193 0.12 2.94 35.83
CA GLY A 193 -0.83 2.65 34.74
C GLY A 193 -0.24 2.61 33.32
N MET A 194 1.03 2.97 33.12
CA MET A 194 1.77 2.81 31.84
C MET A 194 3.21 2.34 32.13
N SER A 195 3.31 1.29 32.95
CA SER A 195 4.55 0.82 33.58
C SER A 195 5.61 0.34 32.59
N TRP A 196 5.24 0.05 31.34
CA TRP A 196 6.12 -0.52 30.32
C TRP A 196 6.10 0.29 29.03
N ARG A 197 7.28 0.56 28.48
CA ARG A 197 7.45 1.14 27.14
C ARG A 197 8.18 0.16 26.23
N VAL A 198 7.81 0.16 24.96
CA VAL A 198 8.53 -0.53 23.88
C VAL A 198 9.31 0.51 23.10
N GLN A 199 10.60 0.28 22.91
CA GLN A 199 11.49 1.18 22.18
C GLN A 199 12.03 0.54 20.91
N HIS A 200 12.12 1.34 19.85
CA HIS A 200 12.82 1.01 18.60
C HIS A 200 13.85 2.10 18.33
N GLN A 201 15.13 1.73 18.20
CA GLN A 201 16.22 2.69 17.99
C GLN A 201 16.25 3.85 19.02
N GLY A 202 15.93 3.54 20.27
CA GLY A 202 15.90 4.52 21.36
C GLY A 202 14.66 5.42 21.42
N VAL A 203 13.71 5.26 20.50
CA VAL A 203 12.45 6.00 20.46
C VAL A 203 11.32 5.13 21.00
N ASP A 204 10.48 5.69 21.88
CA ASP A 204 9.27 5.03 22.37
C ASP A 204 8.27 4.85 21.21
N VAL A 205 7.88 3.61 20.92
CA VAL A 205 6.91 3.28 19.85
C VAL A 205 5.55 2.84 20.40
N ALA A 206 5.51 2.32 21.62
CA ALA A 206 4.27 1.93 22.31
C ALA A 206 4.46 1.92 23.83
N ARG A 207 3.35 1.99 24.58
CA ARG A 207 3.31 1.91 26.05
C ARG A 207 2.18 0.99 26.49
N PHE A 208 2.41 0.28 27.59
CA PHE A 208 1.49 -0.71 28.15
C PHE A 208 1.50 -0.66 29.68
N ASP A 209 0.36 -0.97 30.27
CA ASP A 209 0.18 -1.18 31.71
C ASP A 209 0.76 -2.54 32.17
N ASP A 210 0.69 -3.53 31.28
CA ASP A 210 1.10 -4.92 31.52
C ASP A 210 2.30 -5.37 30.67
N ILE A 211 3.21 -6.14 31.27
CA ILE A 211 4.42 -6.65 30.58
C ILE A 211 4.06 -7.74 29.56
N GLY A 212 3.00 -8.51 29.80
CA GLY A 212 2.48 -9.52 28.89
C GLY A 212 1.97 -8.89 27.59
N LYS A 213 1.19 -7.81 27.70
CA LYS A 213 0.75 -7.00 26.53
C LYS A 213 1.95 -6.43 25.75
N ALA A 214 2.94 -5.87 26.44
CA ALA A 214 4.17 -5.40 25.79
C ALA A 214 4.92 -6.53 25.07
N GLY A 215 4.96 -7.73 25.66
CA GLY A 215 5.54 -8.92 25.03
C GLY A 215 4.78 -9.37 23.79
N ALA A 216 3.45 -9.42 23.86
CA ALA A 216 2.57 -9.75 22.75
C ALA A 216 2.72 -8.75 21.59
N TYR A 217 2.83 -7.46 21.91
CA TYR A 217 3.13 -6.40 20.96
C TYR A 217 4.46 -6.63 20.23
N VAL A 218 5.54 -6.89 20.98
CA VAL A 218 6.87 -7.13 20.38
C VAL A 218 6.86 -8.38 19.51
N ALA A 219 6.22 -9.46 19.96
CA ALA A 219 6.04 -10.67 19.18
C ALA A 219 5.29 -10.38 17.88
N PHE A 220 4.17 -9.66 17.96
CA PHE A 220 3.42 -9.21 16.81
C PHE A 220 4.32 -8.41 15.87
N MET A 221 4.95 -7.31 16.30
CA MET A 221 5.78 -6.47 15.43
C MET A 221 6.96 -7.19 14.78
N ARG A 222 7.45 -8.29 15.36
CA ARG A 222 8.49 -9.15 14.77
C ARG A 222 7.96 -10.16 13.75
N GLY A 223 6.66 -10.16 13.49
CA GLY A 223 6.01 -10.96 12.46
C GLY A 223 5.33 -12.23 12.97
N LEU A 224 5.24 -12.46 14.28
CA LEU A 224 4.49 -13.61 14.81
C LEU A 224 2.97 -13.41 14.62
N SER A 225 2.25 -14.51 14.44
CA SER A 225 0.79 -14.52 14.37
C SER A 225 0.18 -14.40 15.78
N ILE A 226 0.03 -13.16 16.26
CA ILE A 226 -0.58 -12.83 17.54
C ILE A 226 -1.84 -12.01 17.27
N GLU A 227 -2.99 -12.41 17.81
CA GLU A 227 -4.21 -11.61 17.65
C GLU A 227 -4.00 -10.20 18.23
N PRO A 228 -4.27 -9.12 17.48
CA PRO A 228 -4.04 -7.75 17.96
C PRO A 228 -4.72 -7.41 19.29
N ARG A 229 -5.88 -8.02 19.56
CA ARG A 229 -6.61 -7.87 20.83
C ARG A 229 -5.79 -8.29 22.06
N ALA A 230 -4.75 -9.11 21.89
CA ALA A 230 -3.90 -9.56 22.99
C ALA A 230 -3.01 -8.45 23.58
N PHE A 231 -2.86 -7.32 22.88
CA PHE A 231 -2.06 -6.17 23.36
C PHE A 231 -2.82 -4.84 23.31
N GLN A 232 -4.13 -4.86 23.03
CA GLN A 232 -4.99 -3.67 23.10
C GLN A 232 -5.48 -3.37 24.51
#